data_AF-A0A246GCM3-F1
#
_entry.id   AF-A0A246GCM3-F1
#
_cell.length_a   1.000
_cell.length_b   1.000
_cell.length_c   1.000
_cell.angle_alpha   90.00
_cell.angle_beta   90.00
_cell.angle_gamma   90.00
#
_symmetry.space_group_name_H-M   'P 1'
#
loop_
_entity.id
_entity.type
_entity.pdbx_description
1 polymer ?
#
loop_
_entity_poly.entity_id
_entity_poly.type
_entity_poly.pdbx_seq_one_letter_code
_entity_poly.pdbx_strand_id
1 'polypeptide(L)'
;MIVNNNPMGMGRVRVQFPWQEKKNQKTPWIRLIQPHSGAGKGFHFIPEIGEEVLVGFENGNAEKPFVLGTHYNGSETSGYHTPGNDIKAIHTRSGHILKFTEDESIIITDQSGNTIQFDTVGSNITITAPETMSFNCKNMLINVSQNMITNVGMNVSESTGMNKTETIGGTKNTVVLLDMISNVRGSLTEVIEGDVNTESKNERNEIVGGKVITQSQKDTELHTPAELKKNAAEKTNTH
;
A
#
# COMPACT_ATOMS: atom_id res chain seq x y z
N MET A 1 -33.24 4.79 24.25
CA MET A 1 -31.81 4.71 24.65
C MET A 1 -31.35 3.26 24.81
N ILE A 2 -30.16 2.93 24.31
CA ILE A 2 -29.59 1.58 24.22
C ILE A 2 -28.40 1.40 25.18
N VAL A 3 -28.20 0.19 25.72
CA VAL A 3 -26.93 -0.27 26.30
C VAL A 3 -26.50 -1.53 25.55
N ASN A 4 -25.27 -1.55 25.03
CA ASN A 4 -24.81 -2.56 24.05
C ASN A 4 -23.61 -3.41 24.52
N ASN A 5 -23.06 -3.18 25.71
CA ASN A 5 -21.98 -3.99 26.28
C ASN A 5 -22.52 -5.27 26.98
N ASN A 6 -22.98 -6.25 26.19
CA ASN A 6 -23.50 -7.50 26.74
C ASN A 6 -22.37 -8.38 27.33
N PRO A 7 -22.38 -8.69 28.65
CA PRO A 7 -21.28 -9.45 29.29
C PRO A 7 -21.07 -10.87 28.76
N MET A 8 -22.06 -11.44 28.05
CA MET A 8 -21.98 -12.79 27.46
C MET A 8 -21.54 -12.76 25.98
N GLY A 9 -21.26 -11.58 25.41
CA GLY A 9 -20.79 -11.44 24.03
C GLY A 9 -21.82 -11.80 22.95
N MET A 10 -23.12 -11.91 23.30
CA MET A 10 -24.14 -12.43 22.38
C MET A 10 -24.75 -11.38 21.43
N GLY A 11 -24.19 -10.17 21.35
CA GLY A 11 -24.75 -9.07 20.53
C GLY A 11 -26.14 -8.61 20.96
N ARG A 12 -26.52 -8.84 22.23
CA ARG A 12 -27.79 -8.38 22.79
C ARG A 12 -27.69 -6.94 23.26
N VAL A 13 -28.83 -6.26 23.34
CA VAL A 13 -28.93 -4.89 23.83
C VAL A 13 -29.94 -4.75 24.96
N ARG A 14 -29.83 -3.70 25.75
CA ARG A 14 -30.92 -3.23 26.64
C ARG A 14 -31.52 -1.99 26.03
N VAL A 15 -32.84 -1.91 25.96
CA VAL A 15 -33.57 -0.78 25.40
C VAL A 15 -34.34 -0.07 26.52
N GLN A 16 -34.45 1.24 26.42
CA GLN A 16 -35.34 2.05 27.25
C GLN A 16 -36.52 2.50 26.41
N PHE A 17 -37.72 2.06 26.77
CA PHE A 17 -38.95 2.56 26.19
C PHE A 17 -39.32 3.94 26.77
N PRO A 18 -40.10 4.78 26.06
CA PRO A 18 -40.47 6.11 26.54
C PRO A 18 -41.15 6.10 27.93
N TRP A 19 -42.03 5.14 28.19
CA TRP A 19 -42.69 5.02 29.50
C TRP A 19 -41.77 4.55 30.65
N GLN A 20 -40.57 4.06 30.34
CA GLN A 20 -39.56 3.65 31.32
C GLN A 20 -38.60 4.79 31.70
N GLU A 21 -38.62 5.90 30.95
CA GLU A 21 -37.68 7.02 31.09
C GLU A 21 -37.76 7.66 32.48
N LYS A 22 -38.97 7.97 32.95
CA LYS A 22 -39.20 8.60 34.27
C LYS A 22 -38.59 7.82 35.44
N LYS A 23 -38.44 6.50 35.30
CA LYS A 23 -37.87 5.60 36.32
C LYS A 23 -36.43 5.18 36.01
N ASN A 24 -35.84 5.70 34.94
CA ASN A 24 -34.55 5.28 34.39
C ASN A 24 -34.43 3.74 34.22
N GLN A 25 -35.53 3.09 33.89
CA GLN A 25 -35.59 1.64 33.71
C GLN A 25 -35.23 1.26 32.27
N LYS A 26 -34.74 0.03 32.10
CA LYS A 26 -34.37 -0.54 30.80
C LYS A 26 -34.79 -2.00 30.78
N THR A 27 -35.04 -2.56 29.60
CA THR A 27 -35.30 -3.99 29.42
C THR A 27 -34.15 -4.85 29.99
N PRO A 28 -34.40 -6.15 30.23
CA PRO A 28 -33.32 -7.15 30.24
C PRO A 28 -32.54 -7.13 28.92
N TRP A 29 -31.48 -7.93 28.83
CA TRP A 29 -30.75 -8.14 27.58
C TRP A 29 -31.64 -8.87 26.56
N ILE A 30 -32.08 -8.15 25.54
CA ILE A 30 -32.93 -8.67 24.48
C ILE A 30 -32.13 -8.94 23.20
N ARG A 31 -32.65 -9.85 22.38
CA ARG A 31 -32.03 -10.23 21.11
C ARG A 31 -32.13 -9.09 20.11
N LEU A 32 -31.13 -8.98 19.24
CA LEU A 32 -31.12 -8.14 18.04
C LEU A 32 -31.16 -9.04 16.82
N ILE A 33 -32.06 -8.77 15.88
CA ILE A 33 -32.05 -9.43 14.58
C ILE A 33 -30.82 -8.97 13.80
N GLN A 34 -30.02 -9.93 13.36
CA GLN A 34 -28.85 -9.70 12.53
C GLN A 34 -29.10 -10.33 11.16
N PRO A 35 -28.73 -9.66 10.05
CA PRO A 35 -28.90 -10.21 8.70
C PRO A 35 -28.33 -11.63 8.52
N HIS A 36 -27.24 -11.93 9.21
CA HIS A 36 -26.65 -13.28 9.30
C HIS A 36 -25.90 -13.41 10.63
N SER A 37 -26.07 -14.54 11.32
CA SER A 37 -25.34 -14.85 12.57
C SER A 37 -25.14 -16.36 12.72
N GLY A 38 -24.04 -16.74 13.37
CA GLY A 38 -23.68 -18.12 13.63
C GLY A 38 -22.44 -18.23 14.52
N ALA A 39 -22.03 -19.45 14.87
CA ALA A 39 -20.85 -19.66 15.71
C ALA A 39 -19.59 -19.07 15.05
N GLY A 40 -19.06 -17.98 15.63
CA GLY A 40 -17.84 -17.29 15.19
C GLY A 40 -17.96 -16.46 13.90
N LYS A 41 -19.17 -16.22 13.37
CA LYS A 41 -19.36 -15.51 12.10
C LYS A 41 -20.70 -14.77 12.05
N GLY A 42 -20.78 -13.71 11.24
CA GLY A 42 -22.04 -12.99 11.03
C GLY A 42 -21.84 -11.49 10.81
N PHE A 43 -22.96 -10.79 10.75
CA PHE A 43 -23.04 -9.34 10.71
C PHE A 43 -23.07 -8.79 12.14
N HIS A 44 -21.97 -8.16 12.56
CA HIS A 44 -21.82 -7.61 13.89
C HIS A 44 -21.85 -6.07 13.88
N PHE A 45 -23.05 -5.51 13.71
CA PHE A 45 -23.31 -4.08 13.87
C PHE A 45 -24.34 -3.94 14.98
N ILE A 46 -23.85 -3.58 16.17
CA ILE A 46 -24.70 -3.40 17.35
C ILE A 46 -24.92 -1.90 17.52
N PRO A 47 -26.18 -1.43 17.59
CA PRO A 47 -26.49 -0.02 17.73
C PRO A 47 -25.79 0.64 18.91
N GLU A 48 -25.50 1.92 18.75
CA GLU A 48 -24.74 2.72 19.67
C GLU A 48 -25.62 3.21 20.85
N ILE A 49 -24.97 3.55 21.96
CA ILE A 49 -25.68 4.15 23.09
C ILE A 49 -26.23 5.51 22.67
N GLY A 50 -27.55 5.65 22.73
CA GLY A 50 -28.26 6.87 22.34
C GLY A 50 -29.10 6.69 21.08
N GLU A 51 -28.80 5.68 20.26
CA GLU A 51 -29.56 5.41 19.04
C GLU A 51 -30.96 4.85 19.32
N GLU A 52 -31.82 5.02 18.32
CA GLU A 52 -33.19 4.53 18.31
C GLU A 52 -33.30 3.20 17.58
N VAL A 53 -34.12 2.32 18.15
CA VAL A 53 -34.34 0.97 17.63
C VAL A 53 -35.82 0.67 17.56
N LEU A 54 -36.19 -0.11 16.55
CA LEU A 54 -37.51 -0.69 16.44
C LEU A 54 -37.54 -2.01 17.22
N VAL A 55 -38.49 -2.13 18.15
CA VAL A 55 -38.66 -3.33 18.99
C VAL A 55 -39.91 -4.09 18.55
N GLY A 56 -39.74 -5.37 18.23
CA GLY A 56 -40.81 -6.34 18.04
C GLY A 56 -41.04 -7.20 19.28
N PHE A 57 -42.16 -7.93 19.29
CA PHE A 57 -42.56 -8.79 20.41
C PHE A 57 -42.95 -10.16 19.88
N GLU A 58 -42.35 -11.23 20.42
CA GLU A 58 -42.63 -12.60 19.97
C GLU A 58 -44.10 -12.95 20.24
N ASN A 59 -44.85 -13.29 19.18
CA ASN A 59 -46.28 -13.58 19.24
C ASN A 59 -47.10 -12.48 19.96
N GLY A 60 -46.67 -11.21 19.87
CA GLY A 60 -47.33 -10.09 20.54
C GLY A 60 -47.16 -10.07 22.07
N ASN A 61 -46.28 -10.90 22.64
CA ASN A 61 -46.02 -10.91 24.07
C ASN A 61 -45.00 -9.82 24.46
N ALA A 62 -45.47 -8.80 25.19
CA ALA A 62 -44.65 -7.69 25.69
C ALA A 62 -43.45 -8.13 26.56
N GLU A 63 -43.50 -9.31 27.18
CA GLU A 63 -42.42 -9.89 27.98
C GLU A 63 -41.31 -10.54 27.16
N LYS A 64 -41.50 -10.68 25.83
CA LYS A 64 -40.50 -11.24 24.91
C LYS A 64 -40.11 -10.23 23.82
N PRO A 65 -39.48 -9.09 24.17
CA PRO A 65 -39.04 -8.13 23.19
C PRO A 65 -37.80 -8.60 22.45
N PHE A 66 -37.66 -8.18 21.20
CA PHE A 66 -36.42 -8.26 20.43
C PHE A 66 -36.30 -7.04 19.52
N VAL A 67 -35.08 -6.63 19.21
CA VAL A 67 -34.82 -5.52 18.29
C VAL A 67 -34.88 -6.03 16.85
N LEU A 68 -35.67 -5.36 16.02
CA LEU A 68 -35.79 -5.59 14.58
C LEU A 68 -34.65 -4.92 13.80
N GLY A 69 -34.26 -3.71 14.21
CA GLY A 69 -33.21 -2.92 13.56
C GLY A 69 -33.23 -1.47 14.05
N THR A 70 -32.43 -0.63 13.39
CA THR A 70 -32.35 0.83 13.59
C THR A 70 -33.01 1.58 12.44
N HIS A 71 -33.29 2.86 12.66
CA HIS A 71 -33.78 3.77 11.62
C HIS A 71 -33.29 5.19 11.90
N TYR A 72 -33.23 5.99 10.83
CA TYR A 72 -33.01 7.43 10.94
C TYR A 72 -34.28 8.11 11.45
N ASN A 73 -34.11 9.10 12.33
CA ASN A 73 -35.21 9.71 13.09
C ASN A 73 -35.33 11.23 12.87
N GLY A 74 -34.68 11.76 11.83
CA GLY A 74 -34.77 13.17 11.43
C GLY A 74 -33.76 14.07 12.13
N SER A 75 -33.38 13.79 13.39
CA SER A 75 -32.17 14.40 13.98
C SER A 75 -30.90 13.73 13.47
N GLU A 76 -30.95 12.41 13.25
CA GLU A 76 -29.90 11.63 12.60
C GLU A 76 -30.36 11.23 11.19
N THR A 77 -29.51 11.42 10.18
CA THR A 77 -29.79 11.11 8.77
C THR A 77 -28.65 10.31 8.14
N SER A 78 -28.90 9.66 7.00
CA SER A 78 -27.89 8.81 6.36
C SER A 78 -26.69 9.55 5.76
N GLY A 79 -26.89 10.80 5.34
CA GLY A 79 -25.91 11.53 4.53
C GLY A 79 -25.67 10.97 3.11
N TYR A 80 -26.35 9.89 2.73
CA TYR A 80 -26.18 9.18 1.45
C TYR A 80 -27.38 9.29 0.51
N HIS A 81 -28.39 10.08 0.88
CA HIS A 81 -29.56 10.27 0.04
C HIS A 81 -29.20 10.99 -1.26
N THR A 82 -29.60 10.40 -2.39
CA THR A 82 -29.68 11.10 -3.68
C THR A 82 -31.04 10.80 -4.33
N PRO A 83 -31.52 11.65 -5.26
CA PRO A 83 -32.78 11.41 -5.96
C PRO A 83 -32.83 10.07 -6.71
N GLY A 84 -31.70 9.60 -7.23
CA GLY A 84 -31.57 8.32 -7.94
C GLY A 84 -31.26 7.13 -7.05
N ASN A 85 -31.09 7.33 -5.73
CA ASN A 85 -30.55 6.32 -4.81
C ASN A 85 -29.16 5.82 -5.27
N ASP A 86 -28.31 6.73 -5.72
CA ASP A 86 -27.07 6.43 -6.43
C ASP A 86 -25.90 6.03 -5.53
N ILE A 87 -26.13 5.94 -4.22
CA ILE A 87 -25.09 5.65 -3.24
C ILE A 87 -25.53 4.49 -2.37
N LYS A 88 -24.72 3.43 -2.32
CA LYS A 88 -24.84 2.34 -1.34
C LYS A 88 -23.59 2.35 -0.47
N ALA A 89 -23.75 2.41 0.85
CA ALA A 89 -22.60 2.55 1.73
C ALA A 89 -22.72 1.75 3.04
N ILE A 90 -21.58 1.34 3.57
CA ILE A 90 -21.35 0.97 4.96
C ILE A 90 -20.48 2.05 5.57
N HIS A 91 -20.95 2.69 6.63
CA HIS A 91 -20.27 3.78 7.31
C HIS A 91 -20.27 3.53 8.82
N THR A 92 -19.10 3.52 9.45
CA THR A 92 -18.97 3.38 10.90
C THR A 92 -18.86 4.74 11.59
N ARG A 93 -19.17 4.80 12.89
CA ARG A 93 -19.03 6.01 13.71
C ARG A 93 -17.63 6.67 13.67
N SER A 94 -16.58 5.86 13.51
CA SER A 94 -15.19 6.34 13.36
C SER A 94 -14.85 6.85 11.96
N GLY A 95 -15.84 6.88 11.06
CA GLY A 95 -15.70 7.38 9.70
C GLY A 95 -14.99 6.43 8.73
N HIS A 96 -15.01 5.13 8.99
CA HIS A 96 -14.64 4.15 7.97
C HIS A 96 -15.80 3.97 7.00
N ILE A 97 -15.52 3.99 5.71
CA ILE A 97 -16.52 3.96 4.66
C ILE A 97 -16.14 2.89 3.64
N LEU A 98 -17.09 2.02 3.30
CA LEU A 98 -17.14 1.28 2.05
C LEU A 98 -18.33 1.80 1.25
N LYS A 99 -18.10 2.35 0.07
CA LYS A 99 -19.11 3.04 -0.73
C LYS A 99 -19.09 2.54 -2.18
N PHE A 100 -20.28 2.32 -2.72
CA PHE A 100 -20.56 2.04 -4.12
C PHE A 100 -21.38 3.21 -4.68
N THR A 101 -21.04 3.67 -5.87
CA THR A 101 -21.70 4.78 -6.55
C THR A 101 -22.12 4.36 -7.96
N GLU A 102 -23.20 4.96 -8.49
CA GLU A 102 -23.70 4.63 -9.84
C GLU A 102 -22.92 5.32 -10.97
N ASP A 103 -21.88 6.11 -10.65
CA ASP A 103 -20.76 6.38 -11.56
C ASP A 103 -19.77 5.19 -11.64
N GLU A 104 -20.24 4.03 -11.20
CA GLU A 104 -19.60 2.72 -11.15
C GLU A 104 -18.36 2.62 -10.23
N SER A 105 -18.08 3.62 -9.38
CA SER A 105 -16.90 3.57 -8.48
C SER A 105 -17.12 2.70 -7.22
N ILE A 106 -16.04 2.07 -6.75
CA ILE A 106 -15.98 1.40 -5.43
C ILE A 106 -14.88 2.06 -4.59
N ILE A 107 -15.24 2.54 -3.40
CA ILE A 107 -14.35 3.33 -2.54
C ILE A 107 -14.32 2.74 -1.13
N ILE A 108 -13.11 2.49 -0.63
CA ILE A 108 -12.83 2.18 0.76
C ILE A 108 -11.99 3.33 1.32
N THR A 109 -12.45 3.98 2.40
CA THR A 109 -11.73 5.13 2.98
C THR A 109 -11.92 5.27 4.49
N ASP A 110 -11.05 6.04 5.13
CA ASP A 110 -11.15 6.47 6.51
C ASP A 110 -10.97 7.99 6.66
N GLN A 111 -11.15 8.51 7.88
CA GLN A 111 -11.00 9.93 8.18
C GLN A 111 -9.55 10.43 8.12
N SER A 112 -8.57 9.51 8.15
CA SER A 112 -7.15 9.83 8.11
C SER A 112 -6.63 10.03 6.69
N GLY A 113 -7.44 9.74 5.66
CA GLY A 113 -7.10 9.94 4.25
C GLY A 113 -6.56 8.69 3.56
N ASN A 114 -6.63 7.51 4.20
CA ASN A 114 -6.32 6.26 3.51
C ASN A 114 -7.45 5.96 2.51
N THR A 115 -7.10 5.54 1.30
CA THR A 115 -8.08 5.20 0.25
C THR A 115 -7.67 4.01 -0.59
N ILE A 116 -8.67 3.21 -0.97
CA ILE A 116 -8.62 2.30 -2.11
C ILE A 116 -9.82 2.66 -2.99
N GLN A 117 -9.54 3.06 -4.23
CA GLN A 117 -10.56 3.45 -5.19
C GLN A 117 -10.43 2.62 -6.46
N PHE A 118 -11.54 1.99 -6.84
CA PHE A 118 -11.74 1.38 -8.15
C PHE A 118 -12.56 2.36 -8.98
N ASP A 119 -11.93 2.91 -10.02
CA ASP A 119 -12.55 3.72 -11.05
C ASP A 119 -12.82 2.82 -12.25
N THR A 120 -14.08 2.45 -12.44
CA THR A 120 -14.54 1.53 -13.48
C THR A 120 -14.68 2.20 -14.84
N VAL A 121 -15.10 3.48 -14.87
CA VAL A 121 -15.20 4.28 -16.09
C VAL A 121 -13.84 4.43 -16.75
N GLY A 122 -12.82 4.79 -15.97
CA GLY A 122 -11.44 4.86 -16.43
C GLY A 122 -10.70 3.51 -16.40
N SER A 123 -11.28 2.48 -15.78
CA SER A 123 -10.65 1.18 -15.52
C SER A 123 -9.34 1.29 -14.72
N ASN A 124 -9.28 2.22 -13.77
CA ASN A 124 -8.12 2.51 -12.94
C ASN A 124 -8.31 2.03 -11.50
N ILE A 125 -7.20 1.79 -10.80
CA ILE A 125 -7.17 1.56 -9.35
C ILE A 125 -6.18 2.52 -8.73
N THR A 126 -6.60 3.23 -7.69
CA THR A 126 -5.73 4.12 -6.90
C THR A 126 -5.72 3.65 -5.45
N ILE A 127 -4.53 3.57 -4.86
CA ILE A 127 -4.32 3.26 -3.44
C ILE A 127 -3.48 4.38 -2.85
N THR A 128 -3.95 4.99 -1.76
CA THR A 128 -3.26 6.11 -1.11
C THR A 128 -3.17 5.89 0.39
N ALA A 129 -2.01 6.20 0.95
CA ALA A 129 -1.74 6.26 2.38
C ALA A 129 -0.90 7.52 2.65
N PRO A 130 -1.28 8.38 3.62
CA PRO A 130 -0.52 9.59 3.93
C PRO A 130 0.88 9.33 4.51
N GLU A 131 1.09 8.18 5.15
CA GLU A 131 2.33 7.85 5.85
C GLU A 131 3.03 6.65 5.18
N THR A 132 2.76 5.42 5.64
CA THR A 132 3.48 4.21 5.21
C THR A 132 2.54 3.19 4.57
N MET A 133 2.99 2.58 3.48
CA MET A 133 2.37 1.42 2.82
C MET A 133 3.35 0.24 2.84
N SER A 134 2.87 -0.97 3.14
CA SER A 134 3.72 -2.17 3.26
C SER A 134 3.11 -3.38 2.57
N PHE A 135 3.93 -4.16 1.88
CA PHE A 135 3.54 -5.37 1.16
C PHE A 135 4.42 -6.55 1.60
N ASN A 136 3.83 -7.50 2.33
CA ASN A 136 4.53 -8.66 2.87
C ASN A 136 3.95 -9.94 2.27
N CYS A 137 4.75 -10.69 1.51
CA CYS A 137 4.30 -11.90 0.85
C CYS A 137 5.46 -12.88 0.58
N LYS A 138 5.14 -14.15 0.33
CA LYS A 138 6.12 -15.17 -0.05
C LYS A 138 6.67 -14.96 -1.47
N ASN A 139 5.79 -14.58 -2.40
CA ASN A 139 6.11 -14.34 -3.81
C ASN A 139 5.32 -13.10 -4.29
N MET A 140 5.94 -12.23 -5.08
CA MET A 140 5.31 -11.08 -5.73
C MET A 140 5.65 -11.08 -7.22
N LEU A 141 4.66 -10.81 -8.08
CA LEU A 141 4.83 -10.63 -9.52
C LEU A 141 4.21 -9.29 -9.92
N ILE A 142 4.93 -8.49 -10.70
CA ILE A 142 4.46 -7.21 -11.22
C ILE A 142 4.67 -7.21 -12.74
N ASN A 143 3.59 -7.27 -13.50
CA ASN A 143 3.61 -7.28 -14.96
C ASN A 143 3.00 -5.98 -15.49
N VAL A 144 3.77 -5.20 -16.25
CA VAL A 144 3.35 -3.91 -16.82
C VAL A 144 3.64 -3.93 -18.32
N SER A 145 2.63 -3.75 -19.16
CA SER A 145 2.75 -3.90 -20.63
C SER A 145 3.26 -2.66 -21.34
N GLN A 146 3.12 -1.48 -20.72
CA GLN A 146 3.55 -0.20 -21.27
C GLN A 146 4.64 0.42 -20.39
N ASN A 147 4.25 1.20 -19.38
CA ASN A 147 5.18 2.04 -18.62
C ASN A 147 5.07 1.80 -17.12
N MET A 148 6.21 1.68 -16.45
CA MET A 148 6.33 1.72 -14.98
C MET A 148 7.17 2.93 -14.59
N ILE A 149 6.66 3.77 -13.68
CA ILE A 149 7.34 4.98 -13.20
C ILE A 149 7.46 4.90 -11.68
N THR A 150 8.66 5.13 -11.16
CA THR A 150 8.97 5.12 -9.72
C THR A 150 9.67 6.41 -9.33
N ASN A 151 9.02 7.23 -8.50
CA ASN A 151 9.57 8.48 -7.98
C ASN A 151 9.73 8.38 -6.46
N VAL A 152 10.92 8.68 -5.94
CA VAL A 152 11.23 8.61 -4.51
C VAL A 152 11.94 9.88 -4.07
N GLY A 153 11.43 10.54 -3.02
CA GLY A 153 11.91 11.85 -2.59
C GLY A 153 13.19 11.85 -1.73
N MET A 154 13.51 10.73 -1.07
CA MET A 154 14.70 10.62 -0.21
C MET A 154 15.63 9.49 -0.64
N ASN A 155 15.31 8.25 -0.30
CA ASN A 155 16.22 7.11 -0.51
C ASN A 155 15.50 5.86 -1.02
N VAL A 156 16.21 5.11 -1.86
CA VAL A 156 15.86 3.73 -2.24
C VAL A 156 16.92 2.81 -1.65
N SER A 157 16.47 1.75 -0.97
CA SER A 157 17.34 0.68 -0.46
C SER A 157 16.83 -0.65 -0.97
N GLU A 158 17.66 -1.37 -1.72
CA GLU A 158 17.31 -2.64 -2.34
C GLU A 158 18.30 -3.73 -1.91
N SER A 159 17.79 -4.89 -1.50
CA SER A 159 18.59 -6.04 -1.10
C SER A 159 17.99 -7.31 -1.69
N THR A 160 18.83 -8.12 -2.33
CA THR A 160 18.44 -9.40 -2.93
C THR A 160 19.35 -10.49 -2.40
N GLY A 161 18.77 -11.59 -1.91
CA GLY A 161 19.54 -12.66 -1.27
C GLY A 161 20.33 -13.55 -2.24
N MET A 162 19.88 -13.65 -3.49
CA MET A 162 20.51 -14.47 -4.54
C MET A 162 20.85 -13.56 -5.74
N ASN A 163 20.09 -13.64 -6.83
CA ASN A 163 20.42 -12.97 -8.09
C ASN A 163 19.47 -11.81 -8.36
N LYS A 164 20.02 -10.66 -8.77
CA LYS A 164 19.27 -9.57 -9.42
C LYS A 164 19.67 -9.54 -10.90
N THR A 165 18.70 -9.64 -11.80
CA THR A 165 18.91 -9.61 -13.26
C THR A 165 18.16 -8.42 -13.84
N GLU A 166 18.83 -7.62 -14.66
CA GLU A 166 18.23 -6.49 -15.39
C GLU A 166 18.49 -6.67 -16.88
N THR A 167 17.45 -6.54 -17.70
CA THR A 167 17.56 -6.59 -19.16
C THR A 167 16.88 -5.36 -19.73
N ILE A 168 17.64 -4.57 -20.49
CA ILE A 168 17.17 -3.32 -21.08
C ILE A 168 17.28 -3.46 -22.60
N GLY A 169 16.14 -3.42 -23.30
CA GLY A 169 16.12 -3.55 -24.76
C GLY A 169 16.57 -2.29 -25.51
N GLY A 170 16.59 -1.14 -24.82
CA GLY A 170 17.06 0.15 -25.32
C GLY A 170 18.24 0.69 -24.50
N THR A 171 18.19 1.98 -24.16
CA THR A 171 19.26 2.65 -23.41
C THR A 171 19.04 2.56 -21.90
N LYS A 172 20.10 2.24 -21.15
CA LYS A 172 20.18 2.43 -19.70
C LYS A 172 20.99 3.69 -19.40
N ASN A 173 20.34 4.72 -18.85
CA ASN A 173 21.01 5.96 -18.43
C ASN A 173 21.11 6.02 -16.90
N THR A 174 22.31 6.27 -16.38
CA THR A 174 22.56 6.40 -14.94
C THR A 174 23.29 7.71 -14.70
N VAL A 175 22.67 8.60 -13.92
CA VAL A 175 23.26 9.89 -13.54
C VAL A 175 23.40 9.91 -12.03
N VAL A 176 24.63 10.13 -11.55
CA VAL A 176 24.96 10.23 -10.13
C VAL A 176 25.59 11.60 -9.89
N LEU A 177 24.99 12.40 -9.00
CA LEU A 177 25.40 13.79 -8.77
C LEU A 177 26.59 13.92 -7.80
N LEU A 178 26.75 12.92 -6.94
CA LEU A 178 27.84 12.83 -5.97
C LEU A 178 28.70 11.62 -6.36
N ASP A 179 28.80 10.63 -5.48
CA ASP A 179 29.71 9.49 -5.66
C ASP A 179 28.96 8.24 -6.12
N MET A 180 29.60 7.51 -7.04
CA MET A 180 29.21 6.14 -7.40
C MET A 180 30.27 5.17 -6.86
N ILE A 181 29.86 4.23 -6.00
CA ILE A 181 30.74 3.22 -5.42
C ILE A 181 30.27 1.83 -5.87
N SER A 182 31.17 1.05 -6.47
CA SER A 182 30.91 -0.34 -6.87
C SER A 182 31.87 -1.28 -6.16
N ASN A 183 31.33 -2.19 -5.34
CA ASN A 183 32.12 -3.20 -4.62
C ASN A 183 31.79 -4.59 -5.16
N VAL A 184 32.73 -5.18 -5.91
CA VAL A 184 32.59 -6.51 -6.48
C VAL A 184 33.56 -7.46 -5.78
N ARG A 185 33.02 -8.42 -5.00
CA ARG A 185 33.83 -9.43 -4.30
C ARG A 185 34.34 -10.54 -5.23
N GLY A 186 33.53 -10.91 -6.22
CA GLY A 186 33.88 -11.88 -7.24
C GLY A 186 34.60 -11.20 -8.40
N SER A 187 34.26 -11.57 -9.62
CA SER A 187 34.74 -10.93 -10.84
C SER A 187 33.76 -9.88 -11.35
N LEU A 188 34.30 -8.78 -11.90
CA LEU A 188 33.58 -7.89 -12.81
C LEU A 188 33.94 -8.30 -14.24
N THR A 189 32.93 -8.39 -15.11
CA THR A 189 33.12 -8.64 -16.54
C THR A 189 32.26 -7.66 -17.31
N GLU A 190 32.89 -6.89 -18.17
CA GLU A 190 32.23 -5.94 -19.05
C GLU A 190 32.56 -6.35 -20.49
N VAL A 191 31.51 -6.59 -21.29
CA VAL A 191 31.63 -6.91 -22.71
C VAL A 191 30.92 -5.82 -23.46
N ILE A 192 31.66 -5.08 -24.28
CA ILE A 192 31.17 -3.95 -25.05
C ILE A 192 31.50 -4.20 -26.51
N GLU A 193 30.47 -4.29 -27.35
CA GLU A 193 30.64 -4.46 -28.81
C GLU A 193 30.96 -3.13 -29.51
N GLY A 194 30.47 -2.03 -28.95
CA GLY A 194 30.75 -0.67 -29.42
C GLY A 194 31.91 -0.01 -28.68
N ASP A 195 31.90 1.32 -28.67
CA ASP A 195 32.96 2.11 -28.06
C ASP A 195 32.80 2.22 -26.53
N VAL A 196 33.92 2.24 -25.83
CA VAL A 196 34.00 2.63 -24.42
C VAL A 196 34.71 3.97 -24.34
N ASN A 197 34.01 4.98 -23.83
CA ASN A 197 34.56 6.31 -23.58
C ASN A 197 34.59 6.56 -22.08
N THR A 198 35.75 6.94 -21.55
CA THR A 198 35.92 7.30 -20.14
C THR A 198 36.61 8.64 -20.04
N GLU A 199 35.99 9.58 -19.34
CA GLU A 199 36.56 10.90 -19.05
C GLU A 199 36.63 11.10 -17.54
N SER A 200 37.80 11.52 -17.04
CA SER A 200 37.95 12.04 -15.68
C SER A 200 38.57 13.42 -15.79
N LYS A 201 38.00 14.40 -15.09
CA LYS A 201 38.53 15.77 -15.05
C LYS A 201 39.75 15.93 -14.14
N ASN A 202 39.89 15.00 -13.21
CA ASN A 202 40.98 14.99 -12.23
C ASN A 202 41.79 13.70 -12.41
N GLU A 203 42.20 13.08 -11.32
CA GLU A 203 42.96 11.86 -11.34
C GLU A 203 42.09 10.65 -11.75
N ARG A 204 42.71 9.69 -12.44
CA ARG A 204 42.20 8.34 -12.63
C ARG A 204 43.26 7.37 -12.13
N ASN A 205 42.96 6.65 -11.05
CA ASN A 205 43.84 5.66 -10.47
C ASN A 205 43.36 4.25 -10.84
N GLU A 206 44.27 3.44 -11.37
CA GLU A 206 44.05 2.02 -11.63
C GLU A 206 45.16 1.23 -10.92
N ILE A 207 44.78 0.44 -9.92
CA ILE A 207 45.71 -0.35 -9.10
C ILE A 207 45.35 -1.81 -9.26
N VAL A 208 46.28 -2.60 -9.78
CA VAL A 208 46.10 -4.03 -10.03
C VAL A 208 47.22 -4.78 -9.35
N GLY A 209 46.87 -5.68 -8.41
CA GLY A 209 47.84 -6.52 -7.72
C GLY A 209 48.37 -7.69 -8.55
N GLY A 210 47.66 -8.02 -9.64
CA GLY A 210 48.02 -9.08 -10.57
C GLY A 210 48.48 -8.54 -11.93
N LYS A 211 48.16 -9.27 -13.00
CA LYS A 211 48.54 -8.93 -14.37
C LYS A 211 47.53 -7.96 -15.00
N VAL A 212 48.03 -6.91 -15.63
CA VAL A 212 47.26 -6.07 -16.57
C VAL A 212 47.62 -6.50 -17.99
N ILE A 213 46.62 -6.68 -18.86
CA ILE A 213 46.81 -6.96 -20.28
C ILE A 213 46.03 -5.92 -21.07
N THR A 214 46.73 -5.20 -21.94
CA THR A 214 46.13 -4.33 -22.94
C THR A 214 46.57 -4.80 -24.31
N GLN A 215 45.64 -5.02 -25.22
CA GLN A 215 45.92 -5.50 -26.57
C GLN A 215 45.06 -4.72 -27.55
N SER A 216 45.69 -4.21 -28.61
CA SER A 216 45.03 -3.60 -29.77
C SER A 216 45.40 -4.40 -31.02
N GLN A 217 44.47 -4.51 -31.96
CA GLN A 217 44.73 -5.05 -33.31
C GLN A 217 45.28 -4.00 -34.28
N LYS A 218 45.16 -2.72 -33.91
CA LYS A 218 45.68 -1.58 -34.66
C LYS A 218 46.65 -0.84 -33.76
N ASP A 219 46.45 0.45 -33.60
CA ASP A 219 47.35 1.31 -32.84
C ASP A 219 46.93 1.41 -31.38
N THR A 220 47.87 1.84 -30.54
CA THR A 220 47.65 2.27 -29.16
C THR A 220 48.41 3.55 -28.96
N GLU A 221 47.70 4.63 -28.64
CA GLU A 221 48.30 5.95 -28.46
C GLU A 221 48.19 6.39 -27.00
N LEU A 222 49.24 7.06 -26.50
CA LEU A 222 49.26 7.66 -25.17
C LEU A 222 49.88 9.05 -25.27
N HIS A 223 49.05 10.06 -25.06
CA HIS A 223 49.45 11.47 -25.16
C HIS A 223 49.52 12.08 -23.76
N THR A 224 50.60 12.80 -23.47
CA THR A 224 50.72 13.64 -22.27
C THR A 224 51.40 14.95 -22.64
N PRO A 225 50.89 16.11 -22.19
CA PRO A 225 51.57 17.40 -22.40
C PRO A 225 52.78 17.57 -21.46
N ALA A 226 52.90 16.71 -20.45
CA ALA A 226 53.96 16.75 -19.45
C ALA A 226 54.82 15.48 -19.55
N GLU A 227 55.08 14.82 -18.41
CA GLU A 227 55.97 13.67 -18.35
C GLU A 227 55.19 12.35 -18.38
N LEU A 228 55.69 11.37 -19.14
CA LEU A 228 55.24 9.98 -19.09
C LEU A 228 56.32 9.12 -18.41
N LYS A 229 56.03 8.59 -17.22
CA LYS A 229 56.93 7.69 -16.48
C LYS A 229 56.51 6.24 -16.65
N LYS A 230 57.42 5.40 -17.14
CA LYS A 230 57.29 3.93 -17.15
C LYS A 230 58.46 3.33 -16.40
N ASN A 231 58.22 2.86 -15.18
CA ASN A 231 59.24 2.28 -14.31
C ASN A 231 59.01 0.79 -14.16
N ALA A 232 60.06 -0.03 -14.31
CA ALA A 232 60.03 -1.47 -14.10
C ALA A 232 61.21 -1.89 -13.22
N ALA A 233 60.97 -2.82 -12.29
CA ALA A 233 62.04 -3.39 -11.46
C ALA A 233 62.94 -4.37 -12.25
N GLU A 234 62.41 -4.93 -13.34
CA GLU A 234 63.11 -5.82 -14.28
C GLU A 234 63.14 -5.23 -15.69
N LYS A 235 63.79 -5.90 -16.65
CA LYS A 235 63.97 -5.42 -18.03
C LYS A 235 62.62 -5.14 -18.71
N THR A 236 62.47 -3.94 -19.26
CA THR A 236 61.39 -3.63 -20.21
C THR A 236 61.84 -4.04 -21.61
N ASN A 237 61.25 -5.08 -22.17
CA ASN A 237 61.51 -5.48 -23.55
C ASN A 237 60.56 -4.71 -24.48
N THR A 238 61.13 -3.88 -25.34
CA THR A 238 60.43 -3.25 -26.48
C THR A 238 60.97 -3.91 -27.74
N HIS A 239 60.09 -4.52 -28.53
CA HIS A 239 60.38 -5.14 -29.81
C HIS A 239 59.54 -4.47 -30.89
#